data_AF-A0A8C6ZU83-F1
#
_entry.id   AF-A0A8C6ZU83-F1
#
_cell.length_a   1.000
_cell.length_b   1.000
_cell.length_c   1.000
_cell.angle_alpha   90.00
_cell.angle_beta   90.00
_cell.angle_gamma   90.00
#
_symmetry.space_group_name_H-M   'P 1'
#
loop_
_entity.id
_entity.type
_entity.pdbx_description
1 polymer ?
#
loop_
_entity_poly.entity_id
_entity_poly.type
_entity_poly.pdbx_seq_one_letter_code
_entity_poly.pdbx_strand_id
1 'polypeptide(L)'
;MSDLPGGKGSLHYRGNVNQLVDGKTCLHWNSHSLLDYPINAFMKDADSYGIGDHNFCRNPDGDEKPWCYIKNNNKVEWDFCDISPCSETGRLENFT
;
A
#
# COMPACT_ATOMS: atom_id res chain seq x y z
N MET A 1 14.51 8.90 6.00
CA MET A 1 14.34 7.46 6.23
C MET A 1 14.26 6.79 4.88
N SER A 2 15.40 6.37 4.34
CA SER A 2 15.45 5.36 3.28
C SER A 2 15.06 4.03 3.91
N ASP A 3 14.16 3.30 3.24
CA ASP A 3 14.15 1.83 3.11
C ASP A 3 12.73 1.38 2.77
N LEU A 4 12.55 1.03 1.49
CA LEU A 4 11.43 0.23 1.01
C LEU A 4 11.83 -1.25 1.05
N PRO A 5 11.16 -2.14 0.32
CA PRO A 5 10.30 -3.18 0.86
C PRO A 5 11.04 -4.34 1.58
N GLY A 6 10.46 -4.88 2.65
CA GLY A 6 10.96 -6.05 3.41
C GLY A 6 11.42 -5.76 4.85
N GLY A 7 11.64 -4.49 5.20
CA GLY A 7 12.02 -4.04 6.55
C GLY A 7 10.89 -3.36 7.33
N LYS A 8 11.14 -3.02 8.61
CA LYS A 8 10.19 -2.30 9.49
C LYS A 8 9.60 -1.02 8.88
N GLY A 9 10.24 -0.43 7.87
CA GLY A 9 9.73 0.71 7.11
C GLY A 9 8.41 0.43 6.38
N SER A 10 8.12 -0.82 6.02
CA SER A 10 6.90 -1.19 5.30
C SER A 10 5.61 -0.97 6.12
N LEU A 11 5.64 -1.24 7.43
CA LEU A 11 4.48 -1.04 8.33
C LEU A 11 4.05 0.43 8.39
N HIS A 12 5.02 1.33 8.24
CA HIS A 12 4.82 2.79 8.31
C HIS A 12 4.74 3.44 6.94
N TYR A 13 4.66 2.66 5.86
CA TYR A 13 4.50 3.22 4.53
C TYR A 13 3.19 4.01 4.44
N ARG A 14 3.30 5.29 4.07
CA ARG A 14 2.17 6.22 3.87
C ARG A 14 2.26 6.93 2.50
N GLY A 15 2.97 6.34 1.55
CA GLY A 15 3.02 6.83 0.18
C GLY A 15 1.70 6.63 -0.57
N ASN A 16 1.68 7.09 -1.82
CA ASN A 16 0.50 7.16 -2.69
C ASN A 16 0.50 6.16 -3.86
N VAL A 17 1.44 5.20 -3.89
CA VAL A 17 1.39 4.09 -4.85
C VAL A 17 0.09 3.31 -4.66
N ASN A 18 -0.57 2.96 -5.78
CA ASN A 18 -1.85 2.25 -5.83
C ASN A 18 -1.93 1.25 -7.00
N GLN A 19 -0.79 0.73 -7.44
CA GLN A 19 -0.70 -0.22 -8.54
C GLN A 19 0.23 -1.38 -8.19
N LEU A 20 -0.09 -2.54 -8.75
CA LEU A 20 0.75 -3.72 -8.73
C LEU A 20 1.84 -3.65 -9.81
N VAL A 21 2.78 -4.60 -9.78
CA VAL A 21 3.86 -4.72 -10.78
C VAL A 21 3.32 -4.94 -12.20
N ASP A 22 2.16 -5.61 -12.33
CA ASP A 22 1.50 -5.83 -13.62
C ASP A 22 0.56 -4.68 -14.05
N GLY A 23 0.57 -3.56 -13.32
CA GLY A 23 -0.21 -2.36 -13.61
C GLY A 23 -1.68 -2.42 -13.18
N LYS A 24 -2.14 -3.51 -12.55
CA LYS A 24 -3.50 -3.55 -12.00
C LYS A 24 -3.66 -2.52 -10.89
N THR A 25 -4.77 -1.80 -10.92
CA THR A 25 -5.09 -0.74 -9.96
C THR A 25 -5.73 -1.31 -8.69
N CYS A 26 -5.28 -0.83 -7.54
CA CYS A 26 -5.85 -1.14 -6.25
C CYS A 26 -7.31 -0.70 -6.14
N LEU A 27 -8.13 -1.52 -5.48
CA LEU A 27 -9.43 -1.15 -4.96
C LEU A 27 -9.25 -0.15 -3.81
N HIS A 28 -10.21 0.76 -3.68
CA HIS A 28 -10.29 1.61 -2.49
C HIS A 28 -10.59 0.77 -1.26
N TRP A 29 -9.93 1.07 -0.13
CA TRP A 29 -10.13 0.35 1.12
C TRP A 29 -11.54 0.51 1.70
N ASN A 30 -12.27 1.57 1.33
CA ASN A 30 -13.68 1.78 1.67
C ASN A 30 -14.67 1.21 0.63
N SER A 31 -14.20 0.41 -0.34
CA SER A 31 -15.08 -0.25 -1.29
C SER A 31 -16.02 -1.24 -0.60
N HIS A 32 -17.32 -1.20 -0.92
CA HIS A 32 -18.29 -2.17 -0.40
C HIS A 32 -17.97 -3.62 -0.79
N SER A 33 -17.19 -3.85 -1.85
CA SER A 33 -16.72 -5.20 -2.21
C SER A 33 -15.77 -5.80 -1.17
N LEU A 34 -15.27 -5.00 -0.22
CA LEU A 34 -14.37 -5.42 0.85
C LEU A 34 -15.07 -5.65 2.19
N LEU A 35 -16.40 -5.51 2.29
CA LEU A 35 -17.13 -5.67 3.56
C LEU A 35 -16.94 -7.06 4.20
N ASP A 36 -16.75 -8.10 3.38
CA ASP A 36 -16.50 -9.47 3.84
C ASP A 36 -15.01 -9.79 4.05
N TYR A 37 -14.11 -8.83 3.83
CA TYR A 37 -12.66 -8.99 3.99
C TYR A 37 -12.19 -8.39 5.32
N PRO A 38 -11.20 -8.99 5.99
CA PRO A 38 -10.82 -8.61 7.36
C PRO A 38 -10.16 -7.24 7.48
N ILE A 39 -9.54 -6.75 6.40
CA ILE A 39 -8.71 -5.55 6.39
C ILE A 39 -9.35 -4.55 5.42
N ASN A 40 -10.06 -3.57 5.93
CA ASN A 40 -10.74 -2.57 5.11
C ASN A 40 -10.98 -1.29 5.93
N ALA A 41 -11.53 -0.24 5.32
CA ALA A 41 -11.76 1.04 6.01
C ALA A 41 -12.86 0.99 7.08
N PHE A 42 -13.57 -0.13 7.25
CA PHE A 42 -14.65 -0.31 8.23
C PHE A 42 -14.18 -1.02 9.52
N MET A 43 -12.91 -1.44 9.61
CA MET A 43 -12.35 -1.97 10.86
C MET A 43 -12.11 -0.86 11.90
N LYS A 44 -12.18 -1.20 13.19
CA LYS A 44 -12.16 -0.22 14.30
C LYS A 44 -10.91 0.69 14.32
N ASP A 45 -9.77 0.19 13.86
CA ASP A 45 -8.46 0.81 13.93
C ASP A 45 -7.84 1.04 12.54
N ALA A 46 -8.67 1.13 11.49
CA ALA A 46 -8.24 1.35 10.09
C ALA A 46 -7.24 2.52 9.95
N ASP A 47 -7.54 3.65 10.58
CA ASP A 47 -6.71 4.86 10.54
C ASP A 47 -5.29 4.62 11.06
N SER A 48 -5.12 3.74 12.06
CA SER A 48 -3.80 3.45 12.63
C SER A 48 -2.88 2.74 11.62
N TYR A 49 -3.46 1.97 10.70
CA TYR A 49 -2.76 1.34 9.58
C TYR A 49 -2.70 2.23 8.33
N GLY A 50 -3.23 3.45 8.40
CA GLY A 50 -3.35 4.34 7.25
C GLY A 50 -4.33 3.83 6.20
N ILE A 51 -5.35 3.08 6.59
CA ILE A 51 -6.43 2.59 5.73
C ILE A 51 -7.61 3.56 5.85
N GLY A 52 -8.19 3.99 4.73
CA GLY A 52 -9.27 4.97 4.71
C GLY A 52 -9.90 5.16 3.32
N ASP A 53 -10.40 6.35 3.03
CA ASP A 53 -10.99 6.71 1.73
C ASP A 53 -9.94 6.95 0.63
N HIS A 54 -9.18 5.91 0.31
CA HIS A 54 -8.19 5.89 -0.77
C HIS A 54 -7.88 4.44 -1.19
N ASN A 55 -7.10 4.28 -2.26
CA ASN A 55 -6.61 2.98 -2.73
C ASN A 55 -5.09 2.81 -2.63
N PHE A 56 -4.41 3.62 -1.81
CA PHE A 56 -2.97 3.50 -1.63
C PHE A 56 -2.57 2.24 -0.88
N CYS A 57 -1.48 1.63 -1.29
CA CYS A 57 -0.93 0.40 -0.73
C CYS A 57 -0.56 0.56 0.75
N ARG A 58 -0.83 -0.47 1.56
CA ARG A 58 -0.54 -0.50 3.00
C ARG A 58 -0.04 -1.87 3.42
N ASN A 59 0.60 -1.94 4.56
CA ASN A 59 1.02 -3.18 5.19
C ASN A 59 0.46 -3.25 6.62
N PRO A 60 -0.85 -3.48 6.77
CA PRO A 60 -1.53 -3.50 8.07
C PRO A 60 -1.23 -4.74 8.90
N ASP A 61 -0.88 -5.85 8.26
CA ASP A 61 -0.71 -7.18 8.82
C ASP A 61 0.76 -7.59 9.01
N GLY A 62 1.70 -6.74 8.60
CA GLY A 62 3.13 -6.99 8.76
C GLY A 62 3.71 -7.98 7.77
N ASP A 63 3.11 -8.08 6.58
CA ASP A 63 3.64 -8.84 5.45
C ASP A 63 4.99 -8.24 4.96
N GLU A 64 5.59 -8.83 3.93
CA GLU A 64 6.89 -8.41 3.40
C GLU A 64 6.86 -6.97 2.87
N LYS A 65 5.76 -6.58 2.20
CA LYS A 65 5.64 -5.30 1.47
C LYS A 65 4.22 -4.75 1.57
N PRO A 66 4.02 -3.45 1.29
CA PRO A 66 2.67 -2.91 1.19
C PRO A 66 1.95 -3.54 -0.01
N TRP A 67 0.70 -3.90 0.24
CA TRP A 67 -0.19 -4.58 -0.70
C TRP A 67 -1.52 -3.83 -0.77
N CYS A 68 -2.39 -4.29 -1.67
CA CYS A 68 -3.76 -3.82 -1.75
C CYS A 68 -4.66 -4.91 -2.33
N TYR A 69 -5.97 -4.73 -2.18
CA TYR A 69 -6.95 -5.53 -2.92
C TYR A 69 -7.07 -5.08 -4.36
N ILE A 70 -7.35 -6.01 -5.27
CA ILE A 70 -7.66 -5.78 -6.68
C ILE A 70 -8.95 -6.50 -7.06
N LYS A 71 -9.56 -6.10 -8.17
CA LYS A 71 -10.68 -6.84 -8.77
C LYS A 71 -10.18 -7.58 -10.02
N ASN A 72 -10.19 -8.91 -9.96
CA ASN A 72 -9.80 -9.78 -11.05
C ASN A 72 -11.01 -10.66 -11.45
N ASN A 73 -11.52 -10.51 -12.68
CA ASN A 73 -12.65 -11.30 -13.20
C ASN A 73 -13.84 -11.42 -12.20
N ASN A 74 -14.26 -10.30 -11.62
CA ASN A 74 -15.32 -10.19 -10.61
C ASN A 74 -15.02 -10.83 -9.25
N LYS A 75 -13.80 -11.27 -8.99
CA LYS A 75 -13.33 -11.71 -7.68
C LYS A 75 -12.42 -10.65 -7.08
N VAL A 76 -12.48 -10.53 -5.76
CA VAL A 76 -11.51 -9.73 -5.01
C VAL A 76 -10.32 -10.63 -4.71
N GLU A 77 -9.14 -10.14 -5.06
CA GLU A 77 -7.83 -10.75 -4.79
C GLU A 77 -6.94 -9.68 -4.15
N TRP A 78 -5.76 -10.04 -3.67
CA TRP A 78 -4.75 -9.09 -3.18
C TRP A 78 -3.39 -9.44 -3.77
N ASP A 79 -2.51 -8.44 -3.89
CA ASP A 79 -1.13 -8.66 -4.30
C ASP A 79 -0.25 -7.48 -3.84
N PHE A 80 1.07 -7.66 -3.91
CA PHE A 80 2.04 -6.65 -3.54
C PHE A 80 2.12 -5.52 -4.57
N CYS A 81 2.26 -4.30 -4.04
CA CYS A 81 2.37 -3.13 -4.88
C CYS A 81 3.77 -2.92 -5.44
N ASP A 82 3.84 -2.24 -6.58
CA ASP A 82 5.10 -1.83 -7.21
C ASP A 82 5.72 -0.61 -6.51
N ILE A 83 6.28 -0.86 -5.33
CA ILE A 83 6.89 0.18 -4.52
C ILE A 83 8.41 0.14 -4.71
N SER A 84 8.89 1.02 -5.58
CA SER A 84 10.31 1.20 -5.87
C SER A 84 11.03 1.99 -4.78
N PRO A 85 12.16 1.52 -4.22
CA PRO A 85 12.99 2.24 -3.25
C PRO A 85 13.20 3.71 -3.64
N CYS A 86 13.13 4.60 -2.65
CA CYS A 86 13.51 5.99 -2.89
C CYS A 86 14.95 6.01 -3.38
N SER A 87 15.16 6.54 -4.58
CA SER A 87 16.50 6.78 -5.09
C SER A 87 17.22 7.76 -4.18
N GLU A 88 18.41 7.42 -3.67
CA GLU A 88 19.24 8.31 -2.86
C GLU A 88 19.75 9.55 -3.64
N THR A 89 19.43 9.69 -4.93
CA THR A 89 19.93 10.74 -5.82
C THR A 89 19.39 12.16 -5.55
N GLY A 90 18.68 12.38 -4.44
CA GLY A 90 18.15 13.71 -4.07
C GLY A 90 18.99 14.52 -3.08
N ARG A 91 20.09 13.98 -2.51
CA ARG A 91 20.85 14.65 -1.43
C ARG A 91 22.21 15.24 -1.87
N LEU A 92 22.64 15.02 -3.10
CA LEU A 92 23.93 15.52 -3.62
C LEU A 92 23.75 16.34 -4.90
N GLU A 93 22.85 17.32 -4.90
CA GLU A 93 22.90 18.40 -5.89
C GLU A 93 22.91 19.74 -5.13
N ASN A 94 24.13 20.21 -4.90
CA ASN A 94 24.54 21.63 -4.83
C ASN A 94 24.41 22.38 -3.49
N PHE A 95 25.45 22.24 -2.67
CA PHE A 95 26.08 23.39 -2.01
C PHE A 95 27.51 23.52 -2.55
N THR A 96 27.67 24.24 -3.66
CA THR A 96 28.91 24.97 -3.96
C THR A 96 28.66 26.43 -3.62
#